data_AF-A0A1L5KUK1-F1
#
_entry.id   AF-A0A1L5KUK1-F1
#
_cell.length_a   1.000
_cell.length_b   1.000
_cell.length_c   1.000
_cell.angle_alpha   90.00
_cell.angle_beta   90.00
_cell.angle_gamma   90.00
#
_symmetry.space_group_name_H-M   'P 1'
#
loop_
_entity.id
_entity.type
_entity.pdbx_description
1 polymer ?
#
loop_
_entity_poly.entity_id
_entity_poly.type
_entity_poly.pdbx_seq_one_letter_code
_entity_poly.pdbx_strand_id
1 'polypeptide(L)'
;MAGRFVWKPDPMFKTTLCAILITASCSTFAAPQKINDIVHRTITPLIEQQKIPGMAVAVIYQGKPYYFTWGYADIAKKQPVTQQTLFELGSVSKTFTGVLGGDAIARGEIKLRRSRNKILA
;
A
#
# COMPACT_ATOMS: atom_id res chain seq x y z
N MET A 1 55.42 27.71 46.90
CA MET A 1 55.33 28.07 45.46
C MET A 1 54.68 26.90 44.73
N ALA A 2 53.72 27.24 43.85
CA ALA A 2 53.14 26.49 42.72
C ALA A 2 53.33 24.95 42.66
N GLY A 3 52.26 24.19 42.44
CA GLY A 3 51.84 24.01 41.04
C GLY A 3 50.37 23.69 40.86
N ARG A 4 49.70 24.49 40.02
CA ARG A 4 48.38 24.17 39.45
C ARG A 4 48.53 22.95 38.55
N PHE A 5 47.80 21.88 38.86
CA PHE A 5 47.66 20.72 37.98
C PHE A 5 46.73 21.11 36.82
N VAL A 6 47.31 21.48 35.67
CA VAL A 6 46.56 21.77 34.44
C VAL A 6 46.35 20.46 33.69
N TRP A 7 45.12 19.98 33.69
CA TRP A 7 44.67 18.88 32.84
C TRP A 7 44.71 19.31 31.38
N LYS A 8 45.41 18.55 30.52
CA LYS A 8 45.42 18.77 29.07
C LYS A 8 44.99 17.47 28.38
N PRO A 9 43.78 17.39 27.81
CA PRO A 9 43.28 16.17 27.19
C PRO A 9 43.97 15.92 25.85
N ASP A 10 44.36 14.67 25.62
CA ASP A 10 45.09 14.23 24.43
C ASP A 10 44.21 14.29 23.15
N PRO A 11 44.78 14.67 21.99
CA PRO A 11 44.03 14.88 20.74
C PRO A 11 43.35 13.61 20.20
N MET A 12 43.80 12.41 20.61
CA MET A 12 43.20 11.13 20.21
C MET A 12 41.84 10.85 20.85
N PHE A 13 41.52 11.47 22.00
CA PHE A 13 40.21 11.30 22.64
C PHE A 13 39.11 12.09 21.93
N LYS A 14 39.47 13.21 21.29
CA LYS A 14 38.55 14.07 20.54
C LYS A 14 38.13 13.48 19.19
N THR A 15 39.02 12.79 18.49
CA THR A 15 38.71 12.16 17.20
C THR A 15 37.84 10.93 17.34
N THR A 16 37.99 10.18 18.44
CA THR A 16 37.19 8.99 18.73
C THR A 16 35.73 9.33 19.05
N LEU A 17 35.46 10.50 19.63
CA LEU A 17 34.09 10.96 19.91
C LEU A 17 33.30 11.32 18.63
N CYS A 18 33.97 11.83 17.59
CA CYS A 18 33.31 12.20 16.33
C CYS A 18 32.86 10.98 15.51
N ALA A 19 33.55 9.85 15.61
CA ALA A 19 33.19 8.63 14.90
C ALA A 19 31.89 7.98 15.43
N ILE A 20 31.61 8.14 16.74
CA ILE A 20 30.40 7.60 17.38
C ILE A 20 29.15 8.44 17.04
N LEU A 21 29.32 9.72 16.72
CA LEU A 21 28.20 10.61 16.37
C LEU A 21 27.68 10.41 14.94
N ILE A 22 28.47 9.83 14.03
CA ILE A 22 28.06 9.59 12.64
C ILE A 22 27.16 8.36 12.50
N THR A 23 27.25 7.40 13.42
CA THR A 23 26.39 6.19 13.43
C THR A 23 24.98 6.41 13.97
N ALA A 24 24.68 7.58 14.55
CA ALA A 24 23.39 7.85 15.21
C ALA A 24 22.30 8.41 14.28
N SER A 25 22.61 8.70 13.02
CA SER A 25 21.68 9.39 12.09
C SER A 25 21.01 8.46 11.07
N CYS A 26 20.86 7.17 11.37
CA CYS A 26 19.97 6.31 10.59
C CYS A 26 18.53 6.50 11.08
N SER A 27 17.87 7.55 10.60
CA SER A 27 16.42 7.67 10.72
C SER A 27 15.78 6.51 9.95
N THR A 28 15.39 5.47 10.67
CA THR A 28 14.64 4.34 10.13
C THR A 28 13.27 4.84 9.66
N PHE A 29 13.05 4.83 8.34
CA PHE A 29 11.72 4.97 7.73
C PHE A 29 10.93 3.68 8.01
N ALA A 30 10.26 3.60 9.17
CA ALA A 30 9.58 2.38 9.66
C ALA A 30 8.18 2.10 9.05
N ALA A 31 7.68 2.92 8.11
CA ALA A 31 6.32 2.80 7.58
C ALA A 31 6.13 1.75 6.45
N PRO A 32 7.07 1.55 5.49
CA PRO A 32 6.83 0.64 4.35
C PRO A 32 6.87 -0.85 4.73
N GLN A 33 7.73 -1.26 5.67
CA GLN A 33 7.93 -2.67 6.02
C GLN A 33 6.66 -3.29 6.60
N LYS A 34 5.97 -2.57 7.49
CA LYS A 34 4.79 -3.08 8.20
C LYS A 34 3.63 -3.45 7.26
N ILE A 35 3.36 -2.68 6.20
CA ILE A 35 2.28 -2.99 5.26
C ILE A 35 2.63 -4.23 4.44
N ASN A 36 3.87 -4.32 3.94
CA ASN A 36 4.34 -5.49 3.20
C ASN A 36 4.17 -6.77 4.03
N ASP A 37 4.65 -6.76 5.28
CA ASP A 37 4.56 -7.91 6.18
C ASP A 37 3.10 -8.33 6.43
N ILE A 38 2.21 -7.35 6.68
CA ILE A 38 0.78 -7.61 6.91
C ILE A 38 0.12 -8.22 5.68
N VAL A 39 0.43 -7.72 4.49
CA VAL A 39 -0.16 -8.23 3.26
C VAL A 39 0.35 -9.65 2.99
N HIS A 40 1.66 -9.88 3.02
CA HIS A 40 2.23 -11.20 2.73
C HIS A 40 1.78 -12.28 3.73
N ARG A 41 1.72 -11.97 5.04
CA ARG A 41 1.27 -12.93 6.05
C ARG A 41 -0.22 -13.28 5.93
N THR A 42 -1.03 -12.40 5.32
CA THR A 42 -2.48 -12.61 5.18
C THR A 42 -2.83 -13.29 3.86
N ILE A 43 -2.19 -12.85 2.77
CA ILE A 43 -2.56 -13.25 1.41
C ILE A 43 -1.88 -14.55 0.97
N THR A 44 -0.60 -14.77 1.34
CA THR A 44 0.12 -15.99 0.94
C THR A 44 -0.60 -17.27 1.39
N PRO A 45 -1.05 -17.40 2.66
CA PRO A 45 -1.79 -18.59 3.09
C PRO A 45 -3.12 -18.76 2.35
N LEU A 46 -3.81 -17.66 2.02
CA LEU A 46 -5.07 -17.69 1.28
C LEU A 46 -4.87 -18.25 -0.14
N ILE A 47 -3.83 -17.79 -0.83
CA ILE A 47 -3.47 -18.26 -2.17
C ILE A 47 -3.20 -19.77 -2.15
N GLU A 48 -2.44 -20.25 -1.17
CA GLU A 48 -2.12 -21.67 -1.03
C GLU A 48 -3.35 -22.52 -0.70
N GLN A 49 -4.13 -22.12 0.31
CA GLN A 49 -5.30 -22.86 0.78
C GLN A 49 -6.39 -22.98 -0.28
N GLN A 50 -6.61 -21.91 -1.04
CA GLN A 50 -7.66 -21.85 -2.07
C GLN A 50 -7.14 -22.14 -3.47
N LYS A 51 -5.84 -22.45 -3.63
CA LYS A 51 -5.19 -22.72 -4.91
C LYS A 51 -5.46 -21.63 -5.95
N ILE A 52 -5.35 -20.37 -5.53
CA ILE A 52 -5.62 -19.22 -6.38
C ILE A 52 -4.45 -19.07 -7.37
N PRO A 53 -4.69 -19.13 -8.69
CA PRO A 53 -3.60 -19.17 -9.69
C PRO A 53 -2.85 -17.85 -9.81
N GLY A 54 -3.52 -16.73 -9.55
CA GLY A 54 -2.91 -15.40 -9.57
C GLY A 54 -3.79 -14.39 -8.84
N MET A 55 -3.14 -13.40 -8.20
CA MET A 55 -3.83 -12.36 -7.42
C MET A 55 -3.08 -11.04 -7.52
N ALA A 56 -3.81 -9.93 -7.62
CA ALA A 56 -3.29 -8.58 -7.44
C ALA A 56 -3.99 -7.92 -6.25
N VAL A 57 -3.22 -7.28 -5.37
CA VAL A 57 -3.71 -6.56 -4.20
C VAL A 57 -3.17 -5.14 -4.22
N ALA A 58 -4.06 -4.17 -4.11
CA ALA A 58 -3.72 -2.76 -3.95
C ALA A 58 -4.19 -2.26 -2.57
N VAL A 59 -3.31 -1.62 -1.82
CA VAL A 59 -3.60 -1.00 -0.52
C VAL A 59 -3.31 0.49 -0.62
N ILE A 60 -4.31 1.33 -0.37
CA ILE A 60 -4.11 2.78 -0.25
C ILE A 60 -4.10 3.14 1.24
N TYR A 61 -2.96 3.58 1.75
CA TYR A 61 -2.79 3.96 3.15
C TYR A 61 -2.10 5.32 3.24
N GLN A 62 -2.67 6.25 4.01
CA GLN A 62 -2.17 7.63 4.13
C GLN A 62 -1.92 8.30 2.77
N GLY A 63 -2.85 8.11 1.83
CA GLY A 63 -2.76 8.66 0.47
C GLY A 63 -1.71 8.00 -0.44
N LYS A 64 -1.00 6.97 0.04
CA LYS A 64 0.03 6.25 -0.73
C LYS A 64 -0.47 4.88 -1.18
N PRO A 65 -0.41 4.55 -2.48
CA PRO A 65 -0.72 3.22 -2.97
C PRO A 65 0.46 2.26 -2.79
N TYR A 66 0.17 1.02 -2.41
CA TYR A 66 1.07 -0.11 -2.33
C TYR A 66 0.47 -1.26 -3.13
N TYR A 67 1.27 -1.91 -3.96
CA TYR A 67 0.79 -2.96 -4.87
C TYR A 67 1.58 -4.24 -4.67
N PHE A 68 0.86 -5.37 -4.71
CA PHE A 68 1.41 -6.71 -4.50
C PHE A 68 0.77 -7.65 -5.50
N THR A 69 1.56 -8.54 -6.09
CA THR A 69 1.10 -9.47 -7.14
C THR A 69 1.67 -10.85 -6.91
N TRP A 70 0.86 -11.88 -7.19
CA TRP A 70 1.26 -13.28 -7.10
C TRP A 70 0.77 -14.04 -8.34
N GLY A 71 1.55 -15.06 -8.72
CA GLY A 71 1.12 -16.08 -9.67
C GLY A 71 0.91 -15.58 -11.11
N TYR A 72 0.00 -16.25 -11.81
CA TYR A 72 -0.22 -16.09 -13.25
C TYR A 72 -1.65 -15.66 -13.57
N ALA A 73 -1.80 -14.71 -14.49
CA ALA A 73 -3.07 -14.33 -15.09
C ALA A 73 -3.54 -15.38 -16.12
N ASP A 74 -2.60 -16.05 -16.78
CA ASP A 74 -2.85 -17.18 -17.69
C ASP A 74 -1.84 -18.29 -17.36
N ILE A 75 -2.33 -19.40 -16.82
CA ILE A 75 -1.52 -20.55 -16.39
C ILE A 75 -0.86 -21.22 -17.61
N ALA A 76 -1.60 -21.38 -18.70
CA ALA A 76 -1.12 -22.08 -19.89
C ALA A 76 0.01 -21.31 -20.58
N LYS A 77 -0.14 -19.98 -20.65
CA LYS A 77 0.88 -19.09 -21.23
C LYS A 77 1.94 -18.65 -20.23
N LYS A 78 1.82 -19.03 -18.96
CA LYS A 78 2.67 -18.55 -17.84
C LYS A 78 2.75 -17.02 -17.81
N GLN A 79 1.64 -16.34 -18.11
CA GLN A 79 1.59 -14.89 -18.12
C GLN A 79 1.48 -14.40 -16.67
N PRO A 80 2.45 -13.66 -16.12
CA PRO A 80 2.41 -13.23 -14.72
C PRO A 80 1.29 -12.24 -14.47
N VAL A 81 0.74 -12.24 -13.26
CA VAL A 81 -0.10 -11.13 -12.81
C VAL A 81 0.76 -9.88 -12.63
N THR A 82 0.27 -8.76 -13.13
CA THR A 82 0.84 -7.43 -12.99
C THR A 82 -0.22 -6.47 -12.43
N GLN A 83 0.19 -5.26 -12.05
CA GLN A 83 -0.74 -4.20 -11.61
C GLN A 83 -1.75 -3.80 -12.69
N GLN A 84 -1.45 -4.07 -13.96
CA GLN A 84 -2.28 -3.75 -15.12
C GLN A 84 -3.10 -4.95 -15.61
N THR A 85 -3.03 -6.09 -14.93
CA THR A 85 -3.83 -7.28 -15.27
C THR A 85 -5.31 -6.96 -15.08
N LEU A 86 -6.12 -7.24 -16.10
CA LEU A 86 -7.57 -7.07 -16.04
C LEU A 86 -8.21 -8.29 -15.37
N PHE A 87 -9.08 -8.03 -14.41
CA PHE A 87 -9.88 -9.05 -13.74
C PHE A 87 -11.37 -8.73 -13.89
N GLU A 88 -12.19 -9.76 -13.99
CA GLU A 88 -13.64 -9.62 -13.95
C GLU A 88 -14.09 -9.17 -12.56
N LEU A 89 -14.71 -7.99 -12.47
CA LEU A 89 -15.10 -7.36 -11.20
C LEU A 89 -16.40 -7.94 -10.61
N GLY A 90 -17.22 -8.61 -11.41
CA GLY A 90 -18.49 -9.18 -10.99
C GLY A 90 -19.42 -8.14 -10.33
N SER A 91 -19.93 -8.42 -9.13
CA SER A 91 -20.84 -7.51 -8.44
C SER A 91 -20.21 -6.19 -8.01
N VAL A 92 -18.89 -6.06 -8.01
CA VAL A 92 -18.23 -4.75 -7.81
C VAL A 92 -18.61 -3.79 -8.93
N SER A 93 -18.90 -4.25 -10.15
CA SER A 93 -19.39 -3.40 -11.26
C SER A 93 -20.66 -2.62 -10.91
N LYS A 94 -21.48 -3.08 -9.96
CA LYS A 94 -22.70 -2.37 -9.52
C LYS A 94 -22.40 -1.05 -8.83
N THR A 95 -21.21 -0.87 -8.24
CA THR A 95 -20.83 0.43 -7.66
C THR A 95 -20.69 1.48 -8.75
N PHE A 96 -20.13 1.12 -9.92
CA PHE A 96 -20.07 1.99 -11.09
C PHE A 96 -21.46 2.33 -11.61
N THR A 97 -22.35 1.33 -11.75
CA THR A 97 -23.75 1.59 -12.14
C THR A 97 -24.47 2.47 -11.11
N GLY A 98 -24.20 2.27 -9.82
CA GLY A 98 -24.76 3.09 -8.74
C GLY A 98 -24.29 4.55 -8.83
N VAL A 99 -23.00 4.78 -9.09
CA VAL A 99 -22.45 6.12 -9.33
C VAL A 99 -23.06 6.75 -10.57
N LEU A 100 -23.19 6.01 -11.68
CA LEU A 100 -23.86 6.48 -12.89
C LEU A 100 -25.31 6.89 -12.61
N GLY A 101 -26.04 6.08 -11.83
CA GLY A 101 -27.38 6.43 -11.37
C GLY A 101 -27.39 7.69 -10.50
N GLY A 102 -26.44 7.81 -9.57
CA GLY A 102 -26.22 9.00 -8.75
C GLY A 102 -25.99 10.27 -9.58
N ASP A 103 -25.15 10.18 -10.61
CA ASP A 103 -24.86 11.27 -11.54
C ASP A 103 -26.13 11.69 -12.30
N ALA A 104 -26.88 10.73 -12.85
CA ALA A 104 -28.17 11.02 -13.52
C ALA A 104 -29.20 11.67 -12.58
N ILE A 105 -29.21 11.31 -11.29
CA ILE A 105 -30.05 11.97 -10.28
C ILE A 105 -29.58 13.40 -10.05
N ALA A 106 -28.27 13.61 -9.91
CA ALA A 106 -27.68 14.94 -9.69
C ALA A 106 -27.96 15.89 -10.87
N ARG A 107 -28.02 15.36 -12.09
CA ARG A 107 -28.42 16.06 -13.32
C ARG A 107 -29.94 16.28 -13.45
N GLY A 108 -30.73 15.66 -12.58
CA GLY A 108 -32.19 15.75 -12.59
C GLY A 108 -32.87 14.86 -13.65
N GLU A 109 -32.14 13.96 -14.29
CA GLU A 109 -32.63 13.07 -15.36
C GLU A 109 -33.51 11.94 -14.80
N ILE A 110 -33.18 11.43 -13.62
CA ILE A 110 -33.93 10.36 -12.94
C ILE A 110 -34.23 10.72 -11.48
N LYS A 111 -35.28 10.12 -10.89
CA LYS A 111 -35.66 10.31 -9.48
C LYS A 111 -35.67 8.97 -8.75
N LEU A 112 -34.94 8.86 -7.63
CA LEU A 112 -34.86 7.63 -6.83
C LEU A 112 -36.22 7.16 -6.30
N ARG A 113 -37.04 8.09 -5.80
CA ARG A 113 -38.40 7.82 -5.32
C ARG A 113 -39.40 8.16 -6.41
N ARG A 114 -39.56 7.25 -7.37
CA ARG A 114 -40.64 7.30 -8.38
C ARG A 114 -41.22 5.89 -8.51
N SER A 115 -42.54 5.76 -8.71
CA SER A 115 -43.12 4.42 -8.94
C SER A 115 -42.59 3.83 -10.25
N ARG A 116 -42.40 2.50 -10.27
CA ARG A 116 -41.76 1.77 -11.39
C ARG A 116 -42.39 2.03 -12.77
N ASN A 117 -43.66 2.43 -12.82
CA ASN A 117 -44.42 2.58 -14.08
C ASN A 117 -44.10 3.86 -14.90
N LYS A 118 -43.08 4.65 -14.54
CA LYS A 118 -42.75 5.91 -15.24
C LYS A 118 -41.31 6.01 -15.79
N ILE A 119 -40.57 4.90 -15.83
CA ILE A 119 -39.19 4.87 -16.36
C ILE A 119 -39.13 4.29 -17.79
N LEU A 120 -40.19 3.63 -18.26
CA LEU A 120 -40.28 2.99 -19.58
C LEU A 120 -41.28 3.68 -20.53
N ALA A 121 -41.52 4.98 -20.37
CA ALA A 121 -42.38 5.77 -21.26
C ALA A 121 -41.54 6.81 -22.01
#